data_AF-A0A8H9GCQ5-F1
#
_entry.id   AF-A0A8H9GCQ5-F1
#
_cell.length_a   1.000
_cell.length_b   1.000
_cell.length_c   1.000
_cell.angle_alpha   90.00
_cell.angle_beta   90.00
_cell.angle_gamma   90.00
#
_symmetry.space_group_name_H-M   'P 1'
#
loop_
_entity.id
_entity.type
_entity.pdbx_description
1 polymer ?
#
loop_
_entity_poly.entity_id
_entity_poly.type
_entity_poly.pdbx_seq_one_letter_code
_entity_poly.pdbx_strand_id
1 'polypeptide(L)'
;MSRRRADRWPSSELRTGEYRTVPADVSRAAVNEFLTRPYPVSLTREEIGPDAPVPVSDGDTVDVWLRFVEVRVQERAVVVAYTDRAVQVEVIRRDGSRYRVWVWQGAVTMPGRER
;
A
#
# COMPACT_ATOMS: atom_id res chain seq x y z
N MET A 1 -30.77 50.87 -14.18
CA MET A 1 -31.50 50.01 -13.22
C MET A 1 -30.89 48.60 -13.36
N SER A 2 -29.93 48.14 -12.55
CA SER A 2 -30.00 47.57 -11.18
C SER A 2 -31.07 46.48 -10.95
N ARG A 3 -30.59 45.22 -10.77
CA ARG A 3 -30.99 44.14 -9.82
C ARG A 3 -30.98 42.75 -10.50
N ARG A 4 -30.01 41.86 -10.20
CA ARG A 4 -29.87 40.87 -9.08
C ARG A 4 -30.54 39.51 -9.38
N ARG A 5 -29.71 38.44 -9.31
CA ARG A 5 -29.83 37.02 -8.83
C ARG A 5 -31.24 36.44 -8.61
N ALA A 6 -31.53 35.13 -8.66
CA ALA A 6 -30.88 33.82 -8.89
C ALA A 6 -32.02 32.88 -9.36
N ASP A 7 -31.78 31.75 -10.04
CA ASP A 7 -31.77 30.38 -9.46
C ASP A 7 -31.35 29.41 -10.60
N ARG A 8 -30.25 28.63 -10.49
CA ARG A 8 -30.11 27.29 -9.86
C ARG A 8 -31.07 26.26 -10.50
N TRP A 9 -30.66 25.35 -11.39
CA TRP A 9 -29.74 24.20 -11.21
C TRP A 9 -29.36 23.60 -12.59
N PRO A 10 -28.15 23.08 -12.86
CA PRO A 10 -27.93 22.18 -14.00
C PRO A 10 -27.82 20.72 -13.55
N SER A 11 -28.67 19.86 -14.13
CA SER A 11 -28.50 18.41 -14.10
C SER A 11 -27.43 18.00 -15.10
N SER A 12 -26.50 17.21 -14.58
CA SER A 12 -25.54 16.29 -15.20
C SER A 12 -25.48 16.22 -16.73
N GLU A 13 -24.28 16.43 -17.28
CA GLU A 13 -23.79 15.55 -18.34
C GLU A 13 -22.28 15.32 -18.18
N LEU A 14 -21.96 14.04 -18.02
CA LEU A 14 -20.66 13.51 -17.66
C LEU A 14 -19.71 13.61 -18.86
N ARG A 15 -18.60 14.35 -18.74
CA ARG A 15 -17.45 14.19 -19.65
C ARG A 15 -16.50 13.14 -19.06
N THR A 16 -16.62 11.96 -19.65
CA THR A 16 -15.61 10.93 -19.91
C THR A 16 -14.22 11.18 -19.30
N GLY A 17 -13.99 10.59 -18.13
CA GLY A 17 -12.65 10.30 -17.64
C GLY A 17 -12.09 9.12 -18.42
N GLU A 18 -11.03 9.39 -19.17
CA GLU A 18 -10.26 8.46 -19.99
C GLU A 18 -9.72 7.29 -19.15
N TYR A 19 -10.38 6.13 -19.22
CA TYR A 19 -9.81 4.89 -18.70
C TYR A 19 -8.70 4.45 -19.66
N ARG A 20 -7.44 4.65 -19.25
CA ARG A 20 -6.30 4.05 -19.94
C ARG A 20 -6.48 2.54 -19.98
N THR A 21 -6.77 2.01 -21.17
CA THR A 21 -6.78 0.58 -21.44
C THR A 21 -5.39 0.02 -21.19
N VAL A 22 -5.21 -0.64 -20.05
CA VAL A 22 -4.04 -1.47 -19.80
C VAL A 22 -4.03 -2.63 -20.81
N PRO A 23 -2.92 -2.91 -21.50
CA PRO A 23 -2.86 -4.00 -22.47
C PRO A 23 -3.20 -5.33 -21.76
N ALA A 24 -4.30 -5.94 -22.19
CA ALA A 24 -4.92 -7.14 -21.62
C ALA A 24 -4.07 -8.42 -21.72
N ASP A 25 -2.84 -8.30 -22.22
CA ASP A 25 -1.90 -9.39 -22.46
C ASP A 25 -0.67 -9.35 -21.52
N VAL A 26 -0.67 -8.48 -20.49
CA VAL A 26 0.06 -8.76 -19.23
C VAL A 26 -0.73 -9.82 -18.45
N SER A 27 -0.90 -10.93 -19.16
CA SER A 27 -1.42 -12.26 -18.92
C SER A 27 -2.33 -12.45 -17.72
N ARG A 28 -3.57 -12.86 -17.99
CA ARG A 28 -4.42 -13.59 -17.03
C ARG A 28 -3.65 -14.60 -16.20
N ALA A 29 -2.63 -15.26 -16.75
CA ALA A 29 -1.75 -16.18 -16.04
C ALA A 29 -0.86 -15.49 -14.98
N ALA A 30 -0.26 -14.33 -15.28
CA ALA A 30 0.51 -13.55 -14.31
C ALA A 30 -0.40 -12.94 -13.23
N VAL A 31 -1.61 -12.52 -13.62
CA VAL A 31 -2.65 -12.11 -12.67
C VAL A 31 -3.10 -13.29 -11.81
N ASN A 32 -3.32 -14.48 -12.37
CA ASN A 32 -3.77 -15.66 -11.63
C ASN A 32 -2.67 -16.23 -10.72
N GLU A 33 -1.41 -16.20 -11.16
CA GLU A 33 -0.25 -16.54 -10.34
C GLU A 33 -0.05 -15.52 -9.20
N PHE A 34 -0.27 -14.23 -9.46
CA PHE A 34 -0.30 -13.19 -8.43
C PHE A 34 -1.45 -13.39 -7.43
N LEU A 35 -2.64 -13.82 -7.89
CA LEU A 35 -3.82 -14.07 -7.06
C LEU A 35 -3.72 -15.35 -6.22
N THR A 36 -2.91 -16.32 -6.64
CA THR A 36 -2.74 -17.60 -5.94
C THR A 36 -1.57 -17.59 -4.96
N ARG A 37 -0.62 -16.66 -5.12
CA ARG A 37 0.49 -16.51 -4.17
C ARG A 37 -0.02 -15.83 -2.89
N PRO A 38 0.24 -16.42 -1.71
CA PRO A 38 -0.13 -15.78 -0.46
C PRO A 38 0.53 -14.41 -0.37
N TYR A 39 -0.28 -13.39 -0.08
CA TYR A 39 0.16 -12.02 0.14
C TYR A 39 -0.12 -11.65 1.59
N PRO A 40 0.78 -10.93 2.26
CA PRO A 40 0.51 -10.52 3.63
C PRO A 40 -0.63 -9.51 3.66
N VAL A 41 -1.39 -9.56 4.74
CA VAL A 41 -2.44 -8.59 5.04
C VAL A 41 -1.77 -7.29 5.46
N SER A 42 -1.86 -6.28 4.60
CA SER A 42 -1.45 -4.91 4.93
C SER A 42 -2.47 -4.25 5.85
N LEU A 43 -2.00 -3.34 6.70
CA LEU A 43 -2.90 -2.42 7.41
C LEU A 43 -3.75 -1.62 6.42
N THR A 44 -5.00 -1.36 6.80
CA THR A 44 -5.91 -0.49 6.06
C THR A 44 -5.55 0.98 6.27
N ARG A 45 -6.15 1.87 5.47
CA ARG A 45 -5.95 3.32 5.61
C ARG A 45 -6.35 3.82 7.00
N GLU A 46 -7.45 3.30 7.53
CA GLU A 46 -7.97 3.66 8.85
C GLU A 46 -7.00 3.25 9.96
N GLU A 47 -6.34 2.11 9.81
CA GLU A 47 -5.32 1.62 10.74
C GLU A 47 -4.01 2.42 10.64
N ILE A 48 -3.56 2.75 9.42
CA ILE A 48 -2.35 3.56 9.17
C ILE A 48 -2.49 4.97 9.77
N GLY A 49 -3.70 5.52 9.74
CA GLY A 49 -4.03 6.87 10.23
C GLY A 49 -4.15 7.92 9.12
N PRO A 50 -4.61 9.13 9.47
CA PRO A 50 -4.85 10.20 8.50
C PRO A 50 -3.58 10.93 8.05
N ASP A 51 -2.48 10.78 8.79
CA ASP A 51 -1.24 11.51 8.54
C ASP A 51 -0.61 11.09 7.22
N ALA A 52 -0.03 12.07 6.53
CA ALA A 52 0.70 11.80 5.31
C ALA A 52 1.97 10.96 5.63
N PRO A 53 2.15 9.80 4.97
CA PRO A 53 3.37 9.02 5.14
C PRO A 53 4.63 9.81 4.81
N VAL A 54 5.65 9.71 5.66
CA VAL A 54 6.98 10.26 5.39
C VAL A 54 7.78 9.20 4.62
N PRO A 55 8.13 9.43 3.34
CA PRO A 55 8.91 8.48 2.56
C PRO A 55 10.37 8.45 3.00
N VAL A 56 11.02 7.30 2.83
CA VAL A 56 12.43 7.06 3.14
C VAL A 56 13.12 6.48 1.91
N SER A 57 14.19 7.14 1.46
CA SER A 57 14.94 6.72 0.25
C SER A 57 15.97 5.62 0.55
N ASP A 58 16.66 5.71 1.68
CA ASP A 58 17.71 4.79 2.11
C ASP A 58 17.33 4.17 3.46
N GLY A 59 16.24 3.39 3.47
CA GLY A 59 15.70 2.86 4.70
C GLY A 59 16.55 1.78 5.35
N ASP A 60 16.42 1.67 6.67
CA ASP A 60 17.05 0.61 7.43
C ASP A 60 16.51 -0.77 7.03
N THR A 61 17.40 -1.76 7.04
CA THR A 61 17.00 -3.17 6.99
C THR A 61 16.50 -3.60 8.36
N VAL A 62 15.33 -4.22 8.40
CA VAL A 62 14.61 -4.62 9.62
C VAL A 62 14.13 -6.05 9.53
N ASP A 63 13.96 -6.69 10.68
CA ASP A 63 13.18 -7.92 10.80
C ASP A 63 11.72 -7.54 11.10
N VAL A 64 10.79 -8.03 10.29
CA VAL A 64 9.36 -7.67 10.35
C VAL A 64 8.48 -8.91 10.48
N TRP A 65 7.50 -8.86 11.38
CA TRP A 65 6.46 -9.87 11.48
C TRP A 65 5.30 -9.56 10.52
N LEU A 66 5.15 -10.42 9.51
CA LEU A 66 4.08 -10.35 8.52
C LEU A 66 2.95 -11.31 8.87
N ARG A 67 1.72 -10.84 8.70
CA ARG A 67 0.52 -11.67 8.86
C ARG A 67 -0.03 -12.06 7.50
N PHE A 68 -0.12 -13.35 7.25
CA PHE A 68 -0.92 -13.95 6.19
C PHE A 68 -2.25 -14.42 6.79
N VAL A 69 -3.22 -14.77 5.95
CA VAL A 69 -4.55 -15.21 6.42
C VAL A 69 -4.45 -16.37 7.42
N GLU A 70 -3.54 -17.32 7.18
CA GLU A 70 -3.41 -18.54 7.99
C GLU A 70 -2.17 -18.58 8.90
N VAL A 71 -1.14 -17.77 8.62
CA VAL A 71 0.17 -17.87 9.30
C VAL A 71 0.79 -16.50 9.57
N ARG A 72 1.76 -16.48 10.49
CA ARG A 72 2.64 -15.33 10.72
C ARG A 72 4.07 -15.74 10.42
N VAL A 73 4.81 -14.88 9.72
CA VAL A 73 6.18 -15.16 9.28
C VAL A 73 7.04 -13.95 9.59
N GLN A 74 8.27 -14.17 10.06
CA GLN A 74 9.28 -13.12 10.18
C GLN A 74 10.10 -13.06 8.89
N GLU A 75 10.22 -11.87 8.32
CA GLU A 75 10.97 -11.63 7.08
C GLU A 75 11.95 -10.49 7.28
N ARG A 76 13.00 -10.45 6.44
CA ARG A 76 13.85 -9.26 6.31
C ARG A 76 13.26 -8.31 5.28
N ALA A 77 13.19 -7.03 5.62
CA ALA A 77 12.61 -6.00 4.79
C ALA A 77 13.38 -4.67 4.91
N VAL A 78 13.11 -3.74 4.00
CA VAL A 78 13.64 -2.37 4.04
C VAL A 78 12.51 -1.40 4.35
N VAL A 79 12.71 -0.47 5.28
CA VAL A 79 11.73 0.59 5.57
C VAL A 79 11.65 1.56 4.40
N VAL A 80 10.45 1.86 3.90
CA VAL A 80 10.27 2.80 2.77
C VAL A 80 9.39 3.99 3.10
N ALA A 81 8.60 3.90 4.17
CA ALA A 81 7.87 5.03 4.71
C ALA A 81 7.46 4.76 6.17
N TYR A 82 7.11 5.81 6.90
CA TYR A 82 6.50 5.68 8.22
C TYR A 82 5.37 6.69 8.41
N THR A 83 4.46 6.35 9.32
CA THR A 83 3.57 7.27 10.02
C THR A 83 3.86 7.18 11.52
N ASP A 84 3.12 7.95 12.32
CA ASP A 84 3.18 7.86 13.78
C ASP A 84 2.77 6.48 14.33
N ARG A 85 2.05 5.66 13.54
CA ARG A 85 1.49 4.38 13.99
C ARG A 85 2.04 3.17 13.25
N ALA A 86 2.42 3.36 11.99
CA ALA A 86 2.71 2.27 11.08
C ALA A 86 4.02 2.49 10.33
N VAL A 87 4.58 1.41 9.83
CA VAL A 87 5.77 1.40 8.98
C VAL A 87 5.41 0.70 7.69
N GLN A 88 5.77 1.30 6.56
CA GLN A 88 5.73 0.63 5.27
C GLN A 88 7.09 0.00 5.04
N VAL A 89 7.08 -1.28 4.72
CA VAL A 89 8.30 -2.03 4.40
C VAL A 89 8.20 -2.59 2.98
N GLU A 90 9.34 -2.68 2.30
CA GLU A 90 9.51 -3.39 1.04
C GLU A 90 10.21 -4.72 1.31
N VAL A 91 9.59 -5.81 0.87
CA VAL A 91 10.13 -7.17 0.98
C VAL A 91 10.50 -7.65 -0.42
N ILE A 92 11.70 -8.22 -0.54
CA ILE A 92 12.20 -8.86 -1.76
C ILE A 92 12.06 -10.37 -1.59
N ARG A 93 11.21 -11.00 -2.39
CA ARG A 93 11.04 -12.46 -2.41
C ARG A 93 12.23 -13.12 -3.09
N ARG A 94 12.40 -14.43 -2.87
CA ARG A 94 13.48 -15.23 -3.47
C ARG A 94 13.47 -15.23 -5.00
N ASP A 95 12.31 -15.05 -5.61
CA ASP A 95 12.14 -14.94 -7.07
C ASP A 95 12.45 -13.53 -7.62
N GLY A 96 12.93 -12.62 -6.75
CA GLY A 96 13.24 -11.23 -7.09
C GLY A 96 12.02 -10.30 -7.11
N SER A 97 10.80 -10.83 -6.99
CA SER A 97 9.60 -9.99 -6.93
C SER A 97 9.56 -9.20 -5.62
N ARG A 98 9.03 -7.98 -5.69
CA ARG A 98 8.95 -7.07 -4.54
C ARG A 98 7.52 -6.75 -4.21
N TYR A 99 7.25 -6.59 -2.92
CA TYR A 99 5.97 -6.07 -2.47
C TYR A 99 6.14 -5.12 -1.29
N ARG A 100 5.18 -4.22 -1.15
CA ARG A 100 5.12 -3.28 -0.02
C ARG A 100 3.93 -3.59 0.85
N VAL A 101 4.13 -3.48 2.16
CA VAL A 101 3.11 -3.77 3.16
C VAL A 101 3.22 -2.80 4.30
N TRP A 102 2.09 -2.29 4.78
CA TRP A 102 2.02 -1.53 6.01
C TRP A 102 1.85 -2.48 7.19
N VAL A 103 2.65 -2.27 8.22
CA VAL A 103 2.61 -3.02 9.49
C VAL A 103 2.61 -2.04 10.66
N TRP A 104 2.14 -2.49 11.82
CA TRP A 104 2.29 -1.70 13.05
C TRP A 104 3.76 -1.53 13.38
N GLN A 105 4.16 -0.39 13.96
CA GLN A 105 5.54 -0.15 14.38
C GLN A 105 6.09 -1.28 15.28
N GLY A 106 5.26 -1.82 16.18
CA GLY A 106 5.63 -2.92 17.07
C GLY A 106 5.87 -4.27 16.36
N ALA A 107 5.55 -4.40 15.08
CA ALA A 107 5.86 -5.57 14.27
C ALA A 107 7.27 -5.52 13.65
N VAL A 108 7.98 -4.41 13.83
CA VAL A 108 9.30 -4.16 13.23
C VAL A 108 10.37 -4.14 14.33
N THR A 109 11.49 -4.81 14.06
CA THR A 109 12.64 -4.89 14.96
C THR A 109 13.94 -4.67 14.20
N MET A 110 14.95 -4.08 14.86
CA MET A 110 16.28 -3.97 14.26
C MET A 110 16.97 -5.33 14.27
N PRO A 111 17.67 -5.73 13.20
CA PRO A 111 18.34 -7.01 13.12
C PRO A 111 19.39 -7.14 14.23
N GLY A 112 19.43 -8.29 14.91
CA GLY A 112 20.39 -8.54 15.98
C GLY A 112 20.10 -7.82 17.30
N ARG A 113 18.96 -7.12 17.41
CA ARG A 113 18.42 -6.66 18.69
C ARG A 113 17.48 -7.73 19.25
N GLU A 114 18.01 -8.94 19.50
CA GLU A 114 17.32 -9.88 20.38
C GLU A 114 17.30 -9.28 21.79
N ARG A 115 16.13 -9.34 22.42
CA ARG A 115 15.91 -8.90 23.80
C ARG A 115 15.86 -10.12 24.69
#